data_AF-A0A2K1L738-F1
#
_entry.id   AF-A0A2K1L738-F1
#
_cell.length_a   1.000
_cell.length_b   1.000
_cell.length_c   1.000
_cell.angle_alpha   90.00
_cell.angle_beta   90.00
_cell.angle_gamma   90.00
#
_symmetry.space_group_name_H-M   'P 1'
#
loop_
_entity.id
_entity.type
_entity.pdbx_description
1 polymer ?
#
loop_
_entity_poly.entity_id
_entity_poly.type
_entity_poly.pdbx_seq_one_letter_code
_entity_poly.pdbx_strand_id
1 'polypeptide(L)'
;RAANPDLVLLVTTRTTTGNTVGWAVACERDQWSRAIAGRVNVAPRHLSAEAETLLSATLIHEGMHVLGCHPHAFAHFRDERKRRRREVVAQEFDSNLRRMVTRIVLPRVVARSRQHYGFQLEDGGGRGTAGSHWEKRLLMNEIMTGSVDTTLMKYQRTKSGIRHWPRKQNMDL
;
A
#
# COMPACT_ATOMS: atom_id res chain seq x y z
N ARG A 1 8.36 16.42 27.90
CA ARG A 1 7.05 16.04 27.31
C ARG A 1 7.29 14.78 26.50
N ALA A 2 6.81 13.62 26.94
CA ALA A 2 6.88 12.43 26.10
C ALA A 2 6.00 12.65 24.86
N ALA A 3 6.53 12.37 23.67
CA ALA A 3 5.73 12.36 22.46
C ALA A 3 4.62 11.30 22.64
N ASN A 4 3.38 11.65 22.30
CA ASN A 4 2.29 10.69 22.21
C ASN A 4 2.12 10.33 20.72
N PRO A 5 2.83 9.32 20.21
CA PRO A 5 2.79 8.98 18.79
C PRO A 5 1.45 8.34 18.41
N ASP A 6 0.91 8.67 17.24
CA ASP A 6 -0.27 8.00 16.67
C ASP A 6 0.06 6.58 16.15
N LEU A 7 1.33 6.32 15.83
CA LEU A 7 1.83 5.02 15.35
C LEU A 7 3.29 4.84 15.74
N VAL A 8 3.63 3.65 16.27
CA VAL A 8 5.01 3.21 16.49
C VAL A 8 5.38 2.12 15.49
N LEU A 9 6.44 2.33 14.72
CA LEU A 9 6.97 1.32 13.80
C LEU A 9 8.30 0.78 14.31
N LEU A 10 8.33 -0.52 14.61
CA LEU A 10 9.56 -1.26 14.86
C LEU A 10 10.13 -1.76 13.53
N VAL A 11 11.25 -1.18 13.10
CA VAL A 11 11.95 -1.61 11.89
C VAL A 11 13.01 -2.64 12.26
N THR A 12 12.97 -3.81 11.62
CA THR A 12 13.95 -4.88 11.82
C THR A 12 14.62 -5.30 10.52
N THR A 13 15.81 -5.90 10.65
CA THR A 13 16.55 -6.46 9.54
C THR A 13 16.75 -7.95 9.79
N ARG A 14 15.94 -8.77 9.12
CA ARG A 14 16.03 -10.24 9.19
C ARG A 14 15.95 -10.82 7.80
N THR A 15 16.69 -11.91 7.58
CA THR A 15 16.68 -12.66 6.33
C THR A 15 15.26 -13.10 5.98
N THR A 16 14.91 -12.92 4.71
CA THR A 16 13.64 -13.37 4.13
C THR A 16 13.92 -14.51 3.14
N THR A 17 12.91 -15.32 2.86
CA THR A 17 12.98 -16.45 1.91
C THR A 17 12.58 -16.03 0.50
N GLY A 18 13.17 -16.67 -0.51
CA GLY A 18 12.85 -16.42 -1.92
C GLY A 18 13.08 -14.97 -2.33
N ASN A 19 12.15 -14.43 -3.13
CA ASN A 19 12.25 -13.07 -3.71
C ASN A 19 11.63 -11.97 -2.81
N THR A 20 11.18 -12.29 -1.60
CA THR A 20 10.52 -11.34 -0.71
C THR A 20 11.51 -10.28 -0.20
N VAL A 21 11.35 -9.02 -0.59
CA VAL A 21 12.26 -7.91 -0.22
C VAL A 21 12.02 -7.45 1.22
N GLY A 22 10.76 -7.43 1.65
CA GLY A 22 10.34 -7.07 3.01
C GLY A 22 8.98 -7.69 3.35
N TRP A 23 8.56 -7.46 4.59
CA TRP A 23 7.21 -7.78 5.06
C TRP A 23 6.85 -6.87 6.23
N ALA A 24 5.57 -6.64 6.45
CA ALA A 24 5.09 -5.94 7.63
C ALA A 24 3.76 -6.45 8.16
N VAL A 25 3.51 -6.08 9.42
CA VAL A 25 2.29 -6.43 10.14
C VAL A 25 1.94 -5.35 11.16
N ALA A 26 0.64 -5.10 11.32
CA ALA A 26 0.13 -4.35 12.46
C ALA A 26 0.16 -5.25 13.70
N CYS A 27 0.88 -4.84 14.74
CA CYS A 27 1.02 -5.59 15.98
C CYS A 27 -0.08 -5.23 16.98
N GLU A 28 -0.41 -3.93 17.08
CA GLU A 28 -1.42 -3.42 18.01
C GLU A 28 -2.38 -2.47 17.31
N ARG A 29 -3.63 -2.48 17.79
CA ARG A 29 -4.70 -1.63 17.28
C ARG A 29 -5.46 -0.96 18.41
N ASP A 30 -5.94 0.24 18.18
CA ASP A 30 -6.77 0.97 19.14
C ASP A 30 -8.22 0.43 19.18
N GLN A 31 -9.08 1.03 20.01
CA GLN A 31 -10.49 0.66 20.15
C GLN A 31 -11.31 0.83 18.87
N TRP A 32 -10.82 1.60 17.90
CA TRP A 32 -11.41 1.77 16.58
C TRP A 32 -10.71 0.94 15.51
N SER A 33 -9.84 0.01 15.91
CA SER A 33 -9.12 -0.91 15.03
C SER A 33 -8.09 -0.23 14.11
N ARG A 34 -7.69 1.01 14.42
CA ARG A 34 -6.57 1.68 13.74
C ARG A 34 -5.26 1.12 14.28
N ALA A 35 -4.29 0.85 13.40
CA ALA A 35 -2.98 0.39 13.84
C ALA A 35 -2.26 1.47 14.64
N ILE A 36 -1.76 1.12 15.82
CA ILE A 36 -0.98 2.02 16.71
C ILE A 36 0.44 1.51 16.95
N ALA A 37 0.68 0.22 16.69
CA ALA A 37 2.03 -0.31 16.58
C ALA A 37 2.12 -1.30 15.42
N GLY A 38 3.25 -1.30 14.72
CA GLY A 38 3.53 -2.24 13.66
C GLY A 38 4.99 -2.61 13.59
N ARG A 39 5.27 -3.70 12.90
CA ARG A 39 6.62 -4.16 12.62
C ARG A 39 6.82 -4.19 11.11
N VAL A 40 7.94 -3.63 10.68
CA VAL A 40 8.40 -3.67 9.29
C VAL A 40 9.75 -4.37 9.26
N ASN A 41 9.91 -5.36 8.39
CA ASN A 41 11.17 -6.07 8.22
C ASN A 41 11.67 -5.92 6.79
N VAL A 42 12.95 -5.59 6.64
CA VAL A 42 13.61 -5.55 5.32
C VAL A 42 14.76 -6.57 5.31
N ALA A 43 14.91 -7.30 4.20
CA ALA A 43 15.99 -8.27 4.08
C ALA A 43 17.36 -7.57 4.02
N PRO A 44 18.37 -8.00 4.79
CA PRO A 44 19.68 -7.33 4.85
C PRO A 44 20.37 -7.16 3.49
N ARG A 45 20.17 -8.10 2.56
CA ARG A 45 20.73 -8.08 1.20
C ARG A 45 20.28 -6.87 0.33
N HIS A 46 19.28 -6.12 0.78
CA HIS A 46 18.78 -4.91 0.10
C HIS A 46 19.16 -3.62 0.83
N LEU A 47 20.01 -3.70 1.86
CA LEU A 47 20.54 -2.55 2.60
C LEU A 47 21.91 -2.15 2.03
N SER A 48 21.92 -1.55 0.84
CA SER A 48 23.12 -0.92 0.25
C SER A 48 22.86 0.56 -0.03
N ALA A 49 23.92 1.37 -0.10
CA ALA A 49 23.83 2.80 -0.39
C ALA A 49 23.21 3.08 -1.78
N GLU A 50 23.39 2.17 -2.74
CA GLU A 50 22.79 2.26 -4.07
C GLU A 50 21.29 1.92 -4.08
N ALA A 51 20.78 1.31 -3.01
CA ALA A 51 19.41 0.84 -2.87
C ALA A 51 18.51 1.79 -2.06
N GLU A 52 18.94 3.02 -1.74
CA GLU A 52 18.18 3.96 -0.89
C GLU A 52 16.74 4.19 -1.40
N THR A 53 16.56 4.34 -2.71
CA THR A 53 15.23 4.51 -3.32
C THR A 53 14.37 3.24 -3.18
N LEU A 54 14.97 2.06 -3.37
CA LEU A 54 14.28 0.78 -3.21
C LEU A 54 13.92 0.53 -1.75
N LEU A 55 14.82 0.85 -0.83
CA LEU A 55 14.61 0.74 0.61
C LEU A 55 13.47 1.67 1.06
N SER A 56 13.50 2.93 0.64
CA SER A 56 12.43 3.90 0.94
C SER A 56 11.09 3.43 0.39
N ALA A 57 11.06 2.98 -0.87
CA ALA A 57 9.85 2.45 -1.48
C ALA A 57 9.33 1.22 -0.73
N THR A 58 10.22 0.30 -0.34
CA THR A 58 9.87 -0.89 0.43
C THR A 58 9.31 -0.50 1.80
N LEU A 59 9.95 0.40 2.53
CA LEU A 59 9.47 0.85 3.85
C LEU A 59 8.10 1.53 3.75
N ILE A 60 7.85 2.32 2.70
CA ILE A 60 6.55 2.94 2.44
C ILE A 60 5.51 1.87 2.13
N HIS A 61 5.80 0.94 1.22
CA HIS A 61 4.93 -0.17 0.83
C HIS A 61 4.53 -1.02 2.04
N GLU A 62 5.51 -1.47 2.81
CA GLU A 62 5.30 -2.27 4.00
C GLU A 62 4.60 -1.47 5.11
N GLY A 63 4.91 -0.18 5.23
CA GLY A 63 4.19 0.74 6.13
C GLY A 63 2.70 0.85 5.77
N MET A 64 2.35 0.88 4.49
CA MET A 64 0.94 0.88 4.05
C MET A 64 0.22 -0.42 4.40
N HIS A 65 0.91 -1.57 4.37
CA HIS A 65 0.36 -2.82 4.91
C HIS A 65 0.04 -2.70 6.40
N VAL A 66 0.93 -2.12 7.22
CA VAL A 66 0.63 -1.85 8.65
C VAL A 66 -0.62 -0.98 8.81
N LEU A 67 -0.74 0.06 8.00
CA LEU A 67 -1.88 0.98 8.05
C LEU A 67 -3.21 0.34 7.60
N GLY A 68 -3.16 -0.81 6.93
CA GLY A 68 -4.31 -1.62 6.61
C GLY A 68 -4.59 -1.81 5.12
N CYS A 69 -3.60 -1.61 4.25
CA CYS A 69 -3.72 -1.88 2.81
C CYS A 69 -3.60 -3.39 2.50
N HIS A 70 -4.44 -4.22 3.13
CA HIS A 70 -4.49 -5.66 2.86
C HIS A 70 -5.86 -6.25 3.24
N PRO A 71 -6.28 -7.40 2.67
CA PRO A 71 -7.63 -7.96 2.81
C PRO A 71 -8.06 -8.17 4.26
N HIS A 72 -7.16 -8.70 5.09
CA HIS A 72 -7.47 -8.93 6.51
C HIS A 72 -7.76 -7.63 7.27
N ALA A 73 -7.15 -6.50 6.89
CA ALA A 73 -7.46 -5.21 7.51
C ALA A 73 -8.77 -4.61 7.03
N PHE A 74 -9.25 -4.93 5.82
CA PHE A 74 -10.48 -4.36 5.28
C PHE A 74 -11.72 -4.64 6.16
N ALA A 75 -11.76 -5.79 6.85
CA ALA A 75 -12.81 -6.12 7.81
C ALA A 75 -12.89 -5.16 9.02
N HIS A 76 -11.85 -4.38 9.25
CA HIS A 76 -11.73 -3.42 10.35
C HIS A 76 -11.98 -1.97 9.93
N PHE A 77 -12.22 -1.70 8.64
CA PHE A 77 -12.42 -0.34 8.15
C PHE A 77 -13.73 0.25 8.68
N ARG A 78 -13.68 1.55 8.99
CA ARG A 78 -14.81 2.29 9.57
C ARG A 78 -15.15 3.52 8.75
N ASP A 79 -16.38 3.99 8.90
CA ASP A 79 -16.81 5.29 8.40
C ASP A 79 -16.42 6.42 9.36
N GLU A 80 -16.73 7.66 8.97
CA GLU A 80 -16.44 8.87 9.77
C GLU A 80 -17.19 8.87 11.12
N ARG A 81 -18.25 8.08 11.24
CA ARG A 81 -19.02 7.86 12.48
C ARG A 81 -18.51 6.64 13.27
N LYS A 82 -17.32 6.13 12.97
CA LYS A 82 -16.66 4.98 13.62
C LYS A 82 -17.43 3.66 13.49
N ARG A 83 -18.42 3.57 12.61
CA ARG A 83 -19.16 2.33 12.32
C ARG A 83 -18.37 1.47 11.36
N ARG A 84 -18.34 0.15 11.56
CA ARG A 84 -17.69 -0.76 10.61
C ARG A 84 -18.36 -0.66 9.25
N ARG A 85 -17.56 -0.57 8.19
CA ARG A 85 -18.06 -0.63 6.81
C ARG A 85 -18.46 -2.07 6.50
N ARG A 86 -19.67 -2.22 5.95
CA ARG A 86 -20.20 -3.53 5.52
C ARG A 86 -19.52 -4.02 4.26
N GLU A 87 -19.15 -3.08 3.40
CA GLU A 87 -18.54 -3.36 2.11
C GLU A 87 -17.34 -2.44 1.91
N VAL A 88 -16.19 -3.06 1.70
CA VAL A 88 -14.92 -2.39 1.40
C VAL A 88 -14.42 -2.83 0.04
N VAL A 89 -14.67 -4.09 -0.31
CA VAL A 89 -14.40 -4.68 -1.61
C VAL A 89 -15.68 -5.20 -2.23
N ALA A 90 -15.78 -5.11 -3.55
CA ALA A 90 -16.84 -5.72 -4.35
C ALA A 90 -16.20 -6.57 -5.46
N GLN A 91 -16.88 -7.66 -5.83
CA GLN A 91 -16.54 -8.45 -7.00
C GLN A 91 -17.44 -8.03 -8.16
N GLU A 92 -16.83 -7.60 -9.27
CA GLU A 92 -17.53 -7.13 -10.47
C GLU A 92 -17.07 -7.93 -11.68
N PHE A 93 -17.97 -8.25 -12.61
CA PHE A 93 -17.57 -8.85 -13.88
C PHE A 93 -17.02 -7.76 -14.80
N ASP A 94 -15.76 -7.90 -15.21
CA ASP A 94 -15.13 -7.01 -16.18
C ASP A 94 -15.33 -7.58 -17.60
N SER A 95 -16.16 -6.92 -18.41
CA SER A 95 -16.50 -7.38 -19.75
C SER A 95 -15.31 -7.39 -20.71
N ASN A 96 -14.35 -6.46 -20.54
CA ASN A 96 -13.16 -6.38 -21.37
C ASN A 96 -12.19 -7.52 -21.08
N LEU A 97 -12.09 -7.92 -19.81
CA LEU A 97 -11.22 -9.03 -19.37
C LEU A 97 -11.93 -10.38 -19.36
N ARG A 98 -13.26 -10.40 -19.53
CA ARG A 98 -14.13 -11.58 -19.48
C ARG A 98 -13.95 -12.42 -18.19
N ARG A 99 -13.75 -11.76 -17.06
CA ARG A 99 -13.56 -12.41 -15.75
C ARG A 99 -14.09 -11.56 -14.59
N MET A 100 -14.26 -12.18 -13.43
CA MET A 100 -14.53 -11.47 -12.19
C MET A 100 -13.26 -10.76 -11.71
N VAL A 101 -13.39 -9.50 -11.30
CA VAL A 101 -12.32 -8.69 -10.70
C VAL A 101 -12.77 -8.20 -9.33
N THR A 102 -11.82 -8.01 -8.43
CA THR A 102 -12.11 -7.44 -7.10
C THR A 102 -11.70 -5.97 -7.07
N ARG A 103 -12.55 -5.09 -6.55
CA ARG A 103 -12.31 -3.64 -6.49
C ARG A 103 -12.54 -3.12 -5.08
N ILE A 104 -11.79 -2.10 -4.66
CA ILE A 104 -12.07 -1.37 -3.42
C ILE A 104 -13.16 -0.33 -3.69
N VAL A 105 -14.30 -0.44 -3.01
CA VAL A 105 -15.50 0.41 -3.20
C VAL A 105 -15.61 1.54 -2.18
N LEU A 106 -14.52 1.88 -1.50
CA LEU A 106 -14.49 3.01 -0.58
C LEU A 106 -14.70 4.33 -1.34
N PRO A 107 -15.53 5.27 -0.84
CA PRO A 107 -15.92 6.47 -1.59
C PRO A 107 -14.73 7.29 -2.12
N ARG A 108 -13.67 7.45 -1.31
CA ARG A 108 -12.46 8.18 -1.72
C ARG A 108 -11.65 7.43 -2.78
N VAL A 109 -11.60 6.10 -2.69
CA VAL A 109 -10.92 5.26 -3.68
C VAL A 109 -11.66 5.33 -5.01
N VAL A 110 -12.99 5.19 -4.99
CA VAL A 110 -13.84 5.30 -6.19
C VAL A 110 -13.74 6.69 -6.82
N ALA A 111 -13.78 7.76 -6.02
CA ALA A 111 -13.64 9.12 -6.52
C ALA A 111 -12.29 9.33 -7.23
N ARG A 112 -11.21 8.75 -6.69
CA ARG A 112 -9.86 8.84 -7.29
C ARG A 112 -9.69 7.91 -8.49
N SER A 113 -10.25 6.71 -8.46
CA SER A 113 -10.15 5.73 -9.55
C SER A 113 -10.88 6.18 -10.81
N ARG A 114 -11.91 7.02 -10.68
CA ARG A 114 -12.58 7.66 -11.83
C ARG A 114 -11.65 8.57 -12.64
N GLN A 115 -10.58 9.07 -12.03
CA GLN A 115 -9.54 9.85 -12.71
C GLN A 115 -8.47 8.95 -13.36
N HIS A 116 -8.47 7.64 -13.06
CA HIS A 116 -7.42 6.69 -13.43
C HIS A 116 -8.02 5.29 -13.66
N TYR A 117 -8.49 5.00 -14.88
CA TYR A 117 -8.90 3.69 -15.45
C TYR A 117 -9.50 2.59 -14.52
N GLY A 118 -10.04 2.94 -13.34
CA GLY A 118 -10.46 2.00 -12.29
C GLY A 118 -9.28 1.44 -11.45
N PHE A 119 -9.51 1.19 -10.15
CA PHE A 119 -8.54 0.55 -9.25
C PHE A 119 -9.03 -0.86 -8.92
N GLN A 120 -8.36 -1.87 -9.48
CA GLN A 120 -8.60 -3.29 -9.21
C GLN A 120 -7.54 -3.81 -8.24
N LEU A 121 -7.93 -4.76 -7.38
CA LEU A 121 -6.99 -5.53 -6.57
C LEU A 121 -6.35 -6.61 -7.43
N GLU A 122 -5.08 -6.87 -7.18
CA GLU A 122 -4.28 -7.91 -7.81
C GLU A 122 -4.97 -9.27 -7.61
N ASP A 123 -5.21 -9.97 -8.72
CA ASP A 123 -5.86 -11.29 -8.72
C ASP A 123 -4.91 -12.43 -9.09
N GLY A 124 -3.66 -12.12 -9.43
CA GLY A 124 -2.56 -13.07 -9.58
C GLY A 124 -1.68 -13.20 -8.34
N GLY A 125 -0.85 -14.26 -8.31
CA GLY A 125 0.11 -14.52 -7.23
C GLY A 125 -0.44 -15.33 -6.05
N GLY A 126 0.33 -15.40 -4.96
CA GLY A 126 -0.01 -16.18 -3.76
C GLY A 126 -0.75 -15.37 -2.69
N ARG A 127 -0.99 -15.99 -1.51
CA ARG A 127 -1.70 -15.39 -0.36
C ARG A 127 -1.10 -14.05 0.13
N GLY A 128 0.19 -13.81 -0.11
CA GLY A 128 0.84 -12.55 0.23
C GLY A 128 0.69 -11.44 -0.82
N THR A 129 0.15 -11.75 -2.01
CA THR A 129 0.12 -10.83 -3.15
C THR A 129 -1.31 -10.51 -3.58
N ALA A 130 -2.11 -11.53 -3.84
CA ALA A 130 -3.48 -11.37 -4.32
C ALA A 130 -4.35 -10.67 -3.26
N GLY A 131 -5.12 -9.66 -3.67
CA GLY A 131 -6.01 -8.89 -2.79
C GLY A 131 -5.34 -7.84 -1.91
N SER A 132 -4.02 -7.90 -1.69
CA SER A 132 -3.26 -6.92 -0.87
C SER A 132 -2.60 -5.83 -1.69
N HIS A 133 -2.60 -5.95 -3.01
CA HIS A 133 -1.93 -5.04 -3.92
C HIS A 133 -2.88 -4.55 -4.99
N TRP A 134 -2.52 -3.44 -5.63
CA TRP A 134 -3.18 -3.04 -6.87
C TRP A 134 -2.76 -3.93 -8.03
N GLU A 135 -3.71 -4.19 -8.92
CA GLU A 135 -3.50 -4.87 -10.20
C GLU A 135 -2.43 -4.14 -11.01
N LYS A 136 -1.29 -4.81 -11.19
CA LYS A 136 -0.12 -4.24 -11.86
C LYS A 136 -0.43 -3.81 -13.30
N ARG A 137 -1.33 -4.51 -14.00
CA ARG A 137 -1.73 -4.13 -15.36
C ARG A 137 -2.33 -2.72 -15.44
N LEU A 138 -2.96 -2.24 -14.36
CA LEU A 138 -3.60 -0.93 -14.33
C LEU A 138 -2.69 0.17 -13.75
N LEU A 139 -1.91 -0.17 -12.73
CA LEU A 139 -1.17 0.83 -11.95
C LEU A 139 0.36 0.68 -12.01
N MET A 140 0.89 -0.34 -12.69
CA MET A 140 2.31 -0.60 -12.97
C MET A 140 3.25 -0.38 -11.78
N ASN A 141 3.84 0.81 -11.67
CA ASN A 141 4.86 1.18 -10.68
C ASN A 141 4.27 2.06 -9.56
N GLU A 142 2.96 2.01 -9.32
CA GLU A 142 2.36 2.56 -8.11
C GLU A 142 2.88 1.79 -6.88
N ILE A 143 3.03 2.48 -5.75
CA ILE A 143 3.77 1.99 -4.59
C ILE A 143 3.19 0.70 -3.98
N MET A 144 1.89 0.41 -4.15
CA MET A 144 1.21 -0.78 -3.66
C MET A 144 0.95 -1.84 -4.73
N THR A 145 1.66 -1.83 -5.85
CA THR A 145 1.67 -3.00 -6.75
C THR A 145 2.56 -4.10 -6.18
N GLY A 146 2.19 -5.38 -6.38
CA GLY A 146 2.84 -6.52 -5.74
C GLY A 146 4.25 -6.85 -6.26
N SER A 147 4.77 -6.07 -7.21
CA SER A 147 6.15 -6.19 -7.70
C SER A 147 6.61 -4.86 -8.30
N VAL A 148 7.85 -4.47 -7.96
CA VAL A 148 8.50 -3.28 -8.52
C VAL A 148 9.32 -3.66 -9.75
N ASP A 149 9.20 -2.90 -10.84
CA ASP A 149 10.16 -2.96 -11.96
C ASP A 149 11.29 -1.95 -11.73
N THR A 150 12.43 -2.46 -11.28
CA THR A 150 13.60 -1.64 -10.94
C THR A 150 14.25 -0.96 -12.16
N THR A 151 13.97 -1.44 -13.38
CA THR A 151 14.53 -0.91 -14.63
C THR A 151 13.94 0.46 -14.96
N LEU A 152 12.64 0.63 -14.69
CA LEU A 152 11.90 1.86 -14.97
C LEU A 152 12.04 2.91 -13.85
N MET A 153 12.35 2.52 -12.62
CA MET A 153 12.67 3.49 -11.55
C MET A 153 13.94 4.29 -11.86
N LYS A 154 14.95 3.67 -12.50
CA LYS A 154 16.15 4.37 -12.98
C LYS A 154 15.81 5.37 -14.10
N TYR A 155 14.83 5.05 -14.95
CA TYR A 155 14.40 5.91 -16.06
C TYR A 155 13.52 7.09 -15.62
N GLN A 156 12.66 6.89 -14.61
CA GLN A 156 11.89 7.99 -14.01
C GLN A 156 12.80 9.04 -13.37
N ARG A 157 13.92 8.61 -12.77
CA ARG A 157 14.91 9.50 -12.18
C ARG A 157 15.67 10.36 -13.21
N THR A 158 15.87 9.87 -14.44
CA THR A 158 16.57 10.64 -15.50
C THR A 158 15.67 11.56 -16.31
N LYS A 159 14.34 11.32 -16.34
CA LYS A 159 13.38 12.18 -17.06
C LYS A 159 12.58 13.15 -16.17
N SER A 160 12.49 12.94 -14.85
CA SER A 160 11.85 13.92 -13.98
C SER A 160 12.88 14.91 -13.44
N GLY A 161 13.06 16.01 -14.17
CA GLY A 161 13.13 17.29 -13.46
C GLY A 161 11.92 17.32 -12.51
N ILE A 162 12.19 17.37 -11.22
CA ILE A 162 11.19 17.37 -10.16
C ILE A 162 10.18 18.48 -10.48
N ARG A 163 9.02 18.10 -11.04
CA ARG A 163 7.88 19.00 -11.07
C ARG A 163 7.44 19.11 -9.62
N HIS A 164 7.83 20.23 -9.04
CA HIS A 164 7.33 20.78 -7.79
C HIS A 164 5.86 20.39 -7.60
N TRP A 165 5.57 19.65 -6.53
CA TRP A 165 4.24 19.59 -5.96
C TRP A 165 3.84 21.02 -5.58
N PRO A 166 2.66 21.53 -5.99
CA PRO A 166 2.20 22.83 -5.55
C PRO A 166 2.17 22.85 -4.02
N ARG A 167 2.83 23.85 -3.44
CA ARG A 167 2.89 24.08 -2.01
C ARG A 167 1.48 24.06 -1.43
N LYS A 168 1.41 23.57 -0.19
CA LYS A 168 0.26 23.67 0.73
C LYS A 168 -0.52 24.97 0.51
N GLN A 169 -1.82 24.85 0.28
CA GLN A 169 -2.81 25.77 0.82
C GLN A 169 -4.12 25.01 1.02
N ASN A 170 -4.57 25.02 2.27
CA ASN A 170 -5.90 24.71 2.80
C ASN A 170 -6.34 23.24 2.78
N MET A 171 -5.76 22.49 3.71
CA MET A 171 -6.48 21.44 4.42
C MET A 171 -6.80 21.99 5.81
N ASP A 172 -7.97 22.61 5.96
CA ASP A 172 -8.58 22.74 7.27
C ASP A 172 -9.22 21.39 7.66
N LEU A 173 -9.13 21.13 8.97
CA LEU A 173 -9.41 19.88 9.69
C LEU A 173 -10.83 19.34 9.51
#